data_AF-A0A819MXT8-F1
#
_entry.id   AF-A0A819MXT8-F1
#
_cell.length_a   1.000
_cell.length_b   1.000
_cell.length_c   1.000
_cell.angle_alpha   90.00
_cell.angle_beta   90.00
_cell.angle_gamma   90.00
#
_symmetry.space_group_name_H-M   'P 1'
#
loop_
_entity.id
_entity.type
_entity.pdbx_description
1 polymer ?
#
loop_
_entity_poly.entity_id
_entity_poly.type
_entity_poly.pdbx_seq_one_letter_code
_entity_poly.pdbx_strand_id
1 'polypeptide(L)'
;MDVFRDQNPQSMEKLAQQVKVNNESFNDTTLCDIFLDNHDLPRFLNQTKNELLIRNALIYLMFSDGTPVLYYGTEQGFIGNNSNQTLRLGEP
;
A
#
# COMPACT_ATOMS: atom_id res chain seq x y z
N MET A 1 7.70 -3.08 -6.09
CA MET A 1 6.84 -3.02 -7.30
C MET A 1 5.41 -3.18 -6.81
N ASP A 2 4.54 -2.20 -7.07
CA ASP A 2 3.13 -2.25 -6.65
C ASP A 2 2.39 -3.35 -7.42
N VAL A 3 1.97 -4.40 -6.71
CA VAL A 3 1.28 -5.56 -7.28
C VAL A 3 -0.11 -5.23 -7.81
N PHE A 4 -0.76 -4.17 -7.29
CA PHE A 4 -2.10 -3.78 -7.74
C PHE A 4 -2.08 -3.08 -9.10
N ARG A 5 -0.97 -2.45 -9.45
CA ARG A 5 -0.80 -1.79 -10.76
C ARG A 5 -0.28 -2.72 -11.84
N ASP A 6 0.47 -3.75 -11.45
CA ASP A 6 1.09 -4.64 -12.42
C ASP A 6 0.05 -5.56 -13.07
N GLN A 7 -0.11 -5.43 -14.39
CA GLN A 7 -1.01 -6.27 -15.17
C GLN A 7 -0.43 -7.65 -15.47
N ASN A 8 0.82 -7.92 -15.04
CA ASN A 8 1.40 -9.25 -15.12
C ASN A 8 0.72 -10.21 -14.12
N PRO A 9 0.12 -11.33 -14.58
CA PRO A 9 -0.52 -12.31 -13.70
C PRO A 9 0.39 -12.81 -12.57
N GLN A 10 1.70 -12.84 -12.81
CA GLN A 10 2.70 -13.30 -11.82
C GLN A 10 2.82 -12.36 -10.61
N SER A 11 2.30 -11.13 -10.66
CA SER A 11 2.49 -10.16 -9.58
C SER A 11 1.59 -10.41 -8.38
N MET A 12 0.38 -10.93 -8.60
CA MET A 12 -0.45 -11.45 -7.50
C MET A 12 0.05 -12.80 -6.98
N GLU A 13 0.69 -13.61 -7.82
CA GLU A 13 1.37 -14.84 -7.36
C GLU A 13 2.53 -14.51 -6.41
N LYS A 14 3.31 -13.47 -6.70
CA LYS A 14 4.37 -12.97 -5.80
C LYS A 14 3.81 -12.49 -4.47
N LEU A 15 2.69 -11.75 -4.47
CA LEU A 15 2.02 -11.35 -3.23
C LEU A 15 1.60 -12.58 -2.42
N ALA A 16 0.94 -13.55 -3.06
CA ALA A 16 0.51 -14.79 -2.41
C ALA A 16 1.71 -15.59 -1.85
N GLN A 17 2.83 -15.62 -2.57
CA GLN A 17 4.06 -16.25 -2.09
C GLN A 17 4.65 -15.49 -0.90
N GLN A 18 4.65 -14.16 -0.91
CA GLN A 18 5.14 -13.36 0.21
C GLN A 18 4.32 -13.58 1.48
N VAL A 19 2.99 -13.69 1.36
CA VAL A 19 2.11 -14.03 2.48
C VAL A 19 2.50 -15.39 3.08
N LYS A 20 2.75 -16.41 2.24
CA LYS A 20 3.22 -17.72 2.71
C LYS A 20 4.56 -17.63 3.44
N VAL A 21 5.53 -16.94 2.83
CA VAL A 21 6.87 -16.76 3.41
C VAL A 21 6.79 -16.05 4.76
N ASN A 22 5.94 -15.03 4.90
CA ASN A 22 5.72 -14.34 6.17
C ASN A 22 5.14 -15.28 7.22
N ASN A 23 4.10 -16.04 6.89
CA ASN A 23 3.48 -17.01 7.80
C ASN A 23 4.43 -18.13 8.23
N GLU A 24 5.45 -18.45 7.44
CA GLU A 24 6.50 -19.41 7.79
C GLU A 24 7.65 -18.77 8.59
N SER A 25 7.91 -17.48 8.41
CA SER A 25 9.05 -16.77 8.99
C SER A 25 8.76 -16.11 10.34
N PHE A 26 7.51 -15.72 10.58
CA PHE A 26 7.08 -15.08 11.82
C PHE A 26 6.28 -16.06 12.68
N ASN A 27 6.46 -15.99 14.00
CA ASN A 27 5.69 -16.81 14.93
C ASN A 27 4.19 -16.47 14.91
N ASP A 28 3.85 -15.20 14.68
CA ASP A 28 2.48 -14.69 14.58
C ASP A 28 2.49 -13.42 13.72
N THR A 29 1.92 -13.51 12.51
CA THR A 29 1.84 -12.39 11.56
C THR A 29 0.76 -11.38 11.92
N THR A 30 -0.19 -11.72 12.80
CA THR A 30 -1.26 -10.79 13.22
C THR A 30 -0.74 -9.65 14.09
N LEU A 31 0.45 -9.82 14.68
CA LEU A 31 1.14 -8.81 15.46
C LEU A 31 1.99 -7.85 14.61
N CYS A 32 2.17 -8.14 13.33
CA CYS A 32 2.94 -7.28 12.44
C CYS A 32 2.12 -6.06 12.02
N ASP A 33 2.76 -4.90 11.89
CA ASP A 33 2.14 -3.74 11.27
C ASP A 33 2.20 -3.87 9.75
N ILE A 34 1.08 -3.57 9.09
CA ILE A 34 0.96 -3.56 7.64
C ILE A 34 0.67 -2.12 7.19
N PHE A 35 1.36 -1.66 6.15
CA PHE A 35 1.20 -0.30 5.61
C PHE A 35 1.36 -0.31 4.09
N LEU A 36 0.68 0.62 3.40
CA LEU A 36 0.85 0.85 1.95
C LEU A 36 1.92 1.90 1.66
N ASP A 37 2.04 2.90 2.52
CA ASP A 37 3.01 3.99 2.43
C ASP A 37 3.37 4.54 3.80
N ASN A 38 4.36 5.43 3.82
CA ASN A 38 4.89 6.08 5.01
C ASN A 38 5.45 7.46 4.65
N HIS A 39 6.16 8.10 5.59
CA HIS A 39 6.75 9.42 5.40
C HIS A 39 8.07 9.44 4.62
N ASP A 40 8.73 8.29 4.48
CA ASP A 40 10.07 8.17 3.88
C ASP A 40 10.04 8.06 2.35
N LEU A 41 8.93 7.56 1.82
CA LEU A 41 8.75 7.30 0.39
C LEU A 41 7.68 8.23 -0.20
N PRO A 42 7.65 8.38 -1.54
CA PRO A 42 6.52 9.03 -2.19
C PRO A 42 5.24 8.27 -1.85
N ARG A 43 4.15 9.01 -1.65
CA ARG A 43 2.86 8.43 -1.28
C ARG A 43 2.42 7.37 -2.26
N PHE A 44 1.68 6.38 -1.77
CA PHE A 44 1.13 5.32 -2.62
C PHE A 44 0.25 5.92 -3.74
N LEU A 45 -0.55 6.93 -3.41
CA LEU A 45 -1.42 7.64 -4.36
C LEU A 45 -0.66 8.47 -5.41
N ASN A 46 0.64 8.73 -5.22
CA ASN A 46 1.48 9.34 -6.25
C ASN A 46 1.75 8.36 -7.42
N GLN A 47 1.65 7.05 -7.18
CA GLN A 47 2.09 6.02 -8.13
C GLN A 47 1.04 5.65 -9.19
N THR A 48 -0.24 5.92 -8.93
CA THR A 48 -1.36 5.65 -9.83
C THR A 48 -2.54 6.60 -9.55
N LYS A 49 -3.28 6.96 -10.60
CA LYS A 49 -4.55 7.72 -10.48
C LYS A 49 -5.79 6.82 -10.59
N ASN A 50 -5.60 5.51 -10.74
CA ASN A 50 -6.71 4.57 -10.88
C ASN A 50 -7.33 4.27 -9.50
N GLU A 51 -8.50 4.85 -9.24
CA GLU A 51 -9.21 4.68 -7.98
C GLU A 51 -9.54 3.23 -7.64
N LEU A 52 -9.80 2.38 -8.64
CA LEU A 52 -10.13 0.97 -8.39
C LEU A 52 -8.94 0.23 -7.78
N LEU A 53 -7.73 0.53 -8.27
CA LEU A 53 -6.50 -0.05 -7.73
C LEU A 53 -6.21 0.45 -6.31
N ILE A 54 -6.42 1.75 -6.08
CA ILE A 54 -6.25 2.36 -4.76
C ILE A 54 -7.20 1.73 -3.75
N ARG A 55 -8.48 1.56 -4.11
CA ARG A 55 -9.48 0.92 -3.24
C ARG A 55 -9.12 -0.53 -2.95
N ASN A 56 -8.66 -1.30 -3.93
CA ASN A 56 -8.25 -2.69 -3.71
C ASN A 56 -7.03 -2.79 -2.77
N ALA A 57 -6.05 -1.89 -2.91
CA ALA A 57 -4.90 -1.84 -2.02
C ALA A 57 -5.32 -1.48 -0.58
N LEU A 58 -6.22 -0.50 -0.42
CA LEU A 58 -6.77 -0.13 0.89
C LEU A 58 -7.61 -1.25 1.52
N ILE A 59 -8.37 -2.01 0.71
CA ILE A 59 -9.07 -3.20 1.19
C ILE A 59 -8.04 -4.23 1.69
N TYR A 60 -6.99 -4.50 0.92
CA TYR A 60 -5.96 -5.43 1.38
C TYR A 60 -5.34 -4.98 2.71
N LEU A 61 -4.98 -3.69 2.84
CA LEU A 61 -4.47 -3.11 4.08
C LEU A 61 -5.42 -3.33 5.27
N MET A 62 -6.73 -3.20 5.09
CA MET A 62 -7.69 -3.29 6.19
C MET A 62 -8.05 -4.73 6.58
N PHE A 63 -7.83 -5.71 5.69
CA PHE A 63 -8.36 -7.06 5.84
C PHE A 63 -7.29 -8.16 5.79
N SER A 64 -6.01 -7.85 5.56
CA SER A 64 -4.92 -8.82 5.69
C SER A 64 -4.48 -8.97 7.15
N ASP A 65 -3.79 -10.09 7.46
CA ASP A 65 -3.20 -10.31 8.78
C ASP A 65 -2.21 -9.21 9.15
N GLY A 66 -2.35 -8.70 10.38
CA GLY A 66 -1.55 -7.61 10.92
C GLY A 66 -2.42 -6.47 11.47
N THR A 67 -1.77 -5.49 12.11
CA THR A 67 -2.42 -4.24 12.51
C THR A 67 -2.37 -3.24 11.36
N PRO A 68 -3.51 -2.77 10.83
CA PRO A 68 -3.54 -1.85 9.70
C PRO A 68 -3.01 -0.47 10.10
N VAL A 69 -1.98 0.01 9.40
CA VAL A 69 -1.41 1.35 9.55
C VAL A 69 -1.67 2.15 8.29
N LEU A 70 -2.59 3.11 8.40
CA LEU A 70 -2.89 4.09 7.36
C LEU A 70 -2.11 5.39 7.64
N TYR A 71 -1.30 5.83 6.69
CA TYR A 71 -0.60 7.10 6.81
C TYR A 71 -1.55 8.28 6.56
N TYR A 72 -1.59 9.24 7.49
CA TYR A 72 -2.51 10.38 7.41
C TYR A 72 -2.38 11.13 6.08
N GLY A 73 -3.49 11.66 5.57
CA GLY A 73 -3.57 12.31 4.27
C GLY A 73 -3.87 11.37 3.11
N THR A 74 -3.65 10.05 3.27
CA THR A 74 -4.08 9.06 2.26
C THR A 74 -5.60 9.07 2.10
N GLU A 75 -6.34 9.23 3.20
CA GLU A 75 -7.80 9.44 3.22
C GLU A 75 -8.25 10.75 2.56
N GLN A 76 -7.36 11.74 2.49
CA GLN A 76 -7.60 13.03 1.83
C GLN A 76 -7.11 13.06 0.38
N GLY A 77 -6.60 11.94 -0.14
CA GLY A 77 -6.10 11.87 -1.51
C GLY A 77 -4.74 12.55 -1.71
N PHE A 78 -3.89 12.62 -0.69
CA PHE A 78 -2.57 13.24 -0.84
C PHE A 78 -1.69 12.41 -1.78
N ILE A 79 -1.09 13.08 -2.76
CA ILE A 79 -0.23 12.51 -3.81
C ILE A 79 1.22 12.95 -3.65
N GLY A 80 1.64 13.26 -2.43
CA GLY A 80 2.95 13.81 -2.13
C GLY A 80 4.14 12.94 -2.56
N ASN A 81 5.29 13.59 -2.73
CA ASN A 81 6.58 12.96 -3.00
C ASN A 81 7.58 13.27 -1.88
N ASN A 82 8.84 12.83 -2.03
CA ASN A 82 9.89 13.03 -1.02
C ASN A 82 10.12 14.49 -0.63
N SER A 83 9.78 15.45 -1.48
CA SER A 83 9.97 16.88 -1.22
C SER A 83 8.73 17.54 -0.60
N ASN A 84 7.53 17.06 -0.93
CA ASN A 84 6.28 17.59 -0.41
C ASN A 84 5.25 16.46 -0.26
N GLN A 85 5.05 16.02 0.98
CA GLN A 85 4.15 14.93 1.34
C GLN A 85 2.67 15.35 1.38
N THR A 86 2.32 16.63 1.30
CA THR A 86 0.93 17.10 1.46
C THR A 86 0.27 17.57 0.16
N LEU A 87 0.93 17.35 -0.98
CA LEU A 87 0.40 17.73 -2.29
C LEU A 87 -0.94 17.03 -2.58
N ARG A 88 -1.90 17.76 -3.15
CA ARG A 88 -3.20 17.24 -3.60
C ARG A 88 -3.31 17.29 -5.12
N LEU A 89 -4.10 16.39 -5.69
CA LEU A 89 -4.36 16.38 -7.13
C LEU A 89 -5.08 17.68 -7.53
N GLY A 90 -4.45 18.49 -8.39
CA GLY A 90 -5.03 19.75 -8.88
C GLY A 90 -4.66 20.99 -8.07
N GLU A 91 -3.84 20.86 -7.02
CA GLU A 91 -3.22 22.02 -6.38
C GLU A 91 -1.88 22.38 -7.06
N PRO A 92 -1.56 23.69 -7.17
CA PRO A 92 -0.38 24.18 -7.88
C PRO A 92 0.95 23.76 -7.24
#